data_AF-A0A2K8Z7W0-F1
#
_entry.id   AF-A0A2K8Z7W0-F1
#
_cell.length_a   1.000
_cell.length_b   1.000
_cell.length_c   1.000
_cell.angle_alpha   90.00
_cell.angle_beta   90.00
_cell.angle_gamma   90.00
#
_symmetry.space_group_name_H-M   'P 1'
#
loop_
_entity.id
_entity.type
_entity.pdbx_description
1 polymer ?
#
loop_
_entity_poly.entity_id
_entity_poly.type
_entity_poly.pdbx_seq_one_letter_code
_entity_poly.pdbx_strand_id
1 'polypeptide(L)'
;MNRSLFWLALLIVAAPTCIAQRVIYSSQLISQSYQGPAIKKIRAPGRFSSTITVKYTDGRKQIIPRDSIWGYEDARGRLYRNYKREFYRVTAVSDLVRYVVTRSNGRGVVNTRYFSRDFDSALYWGKAKARRDSSQAL
;
A
#
# COMPACT_ATOMS: atom_id res chain seq x y z
N MET A 1 53.38 21.95 21.52
CA MET A 1 52.73 22.41 20.28
C MET A 1 52.04 21.22 19.62
N ASN A 2 50.76 21.41 19.28
CA ASN A 2 49.94 20.71 18.27
C ASN A 2 49.58 19.23 18.56
N ARG A 3 48.45 18.99 19.23
CA ARG A 3 47.08 18.85 18.69
C ARG A 3 46.91 17.61 17.79
N SER A 4 46.82 16.43 18.41
CA SER A 4 46.36 15.21 17.74
C SER A 4 44.83 15.22 17.70
N LEU A 5 44.28 15.33 16.50
CA LEU A 5 42.86 15.45 16.18
C LEU A 5 42.15 14.10 16.43
N PHE A 6 41.19 14.11 17.36
CA PHE A 6 40.19 13.05 17.51
C PHE A 6 39.30 13.02 16.26
N TRP A 7 39.43 11.96 15.46
CA TRP A 7 38.46 11.65 14.41
C TRP A 7 37.22 11.00 15.05
N LEU A 8 36.19 11.79 15.33
CA LEU A 8 34.85 11.27 15.62
C LEU A 8 34.21 10.84 14.30
N ALA A 9 34.19 9.53 14.05
CA ALA A 9 33.34 8.94 13.02
C ALA A 9 31.87 9.04 13.48
N LEU A 10 31.12 9.97 12.87
CA LEU A 10 29.68 10.12 13.09
C LEU A 10 28.96 8.93 12.43
N LEU A 11 28.74 7.86 13.20
CA LEU A 11 27.83 6.76 12.82
C LEU A 11 26.40 7.31 12.79
N ILE A 12 25.94 7.74 11.61
CA ILE A 12 24.52 7.98 11.36
C ILE A 12 23.84 6.61 11.35
N VAL A 13 23.39 6.15 12.51
CA VAL A 13 22.47 5.02 12.61
C VAL A 13 21.16 5.50 12.01
N ALA A 14 20.91 5.15 10.75
CA ALA A 14 19.62 5.35 10.11
C ALA A 14 18.59 4.53 10.89
N ALA A 15 17.89 5.17 11.83
CA ALA A 15 16.76 4.55 12.52
C ALA A 15 15.76 4.09 11.44
N PRO A 16 15.22 2.87 11.53
CA PRO A 16 14.23 2.43 10.57
C PRO A 16 13.06 3.40 10.65
N THR A 17 12.82 4.15 9.58
CA THR A 17 11.65 5.03 9.46
C THR A 17 10.43 4.12 9.52
N CYS A 18 9.79 4.07 10.68
CA CYS A 18 8.55 3.32 10.86
C CYS A 18 7.47 4.09 10.11
N ILE A 19 7.15 3.66 8.89
CA ILE A 19 6.11 4.29 8.08
C ILE A 19 4.76 3.99 8.74
N ALA A 20 4.00 5.04 9.04
CA ALA A 20 2.73 4.93 9.72
C ALA A 20 1.71 4.19 8.84
N GLN A 21 1.12 3.11 9.38
CA GLN A 21 -0.01 2.43 8.75
C GLN A 21 -1.21 3.37 8.60
N ARG A 22 -1.92 3.27 7.48
CA ARG A 22 -3.12 4.08 7.22
C ARG A 22 -4.13 3.38 6.33
N VAL A 23 -5.40 3.71 6.54
CA VAL A 23 -6.50 3.38 5.63
C VAL A 23 -6.71 4.55 4.68
N ILE A 24 -6.89 4.26 3.39
CA ILE A 24 -7.00 5.26 2.33
C ILE A 24 -8.39 5.16 1.74
N TYR A 25 -9.21 6.19 1.95
CA TYR A 25 -10.60 6.24 1.50
C TYR A 25 -10.74 6.64 0.03
N SER A 26 -9.82 7.46 -0.47
CA SER A 26 -9.81 7.95 -1.86
C SER A 26 -8.38 7.97 -2.40
N SER A 27 -8.21 7.74 -3.71
CA SER A 27 -6.92 7.80 -4.40
C SER A 27 -6.21 9.15 -4.26
N GLN A 28 -6.98 10.24 -4.13
CA GLN A 28 -6.47 11.60 -3.96
C GLN A 28 -5.67 11.77 -2.65
N LEU A 29 -5.89 10.89 -1.67
CA LEU A 29 -5.22 10.94 -0.37
C LEU A 29 -3.89 10.16 -0.36
N ILE A 30 -3.53 9.47 -1.44
CA ILE A 30 -2.31 8.64 -1.49
C ILE A 30 -1.05 9.47 -1.27
N SER A 31 -0.95 10.67 -1.86
CA SER A 31 0.21 11.55 -1.74
C SER A 31 0.21 12.40 -0.46
N GLN A 32 -0.88 12.41 0.31
CA GLN A 32 -1.02 13.25 1.48
C GLN A 32 -0.39 12.61 2.72
N SER A 33 0.14 13.43 3.63
CA SER A 33 0.60 12.97 4.94
C SER A 33 -0.57 12.47 5.78
N TYR A 34 -0.43 11.32 6.43
CA TYR A 34 -1.46 10.80 7.33
C TYR A 34 -1.48 11.57 8.66
N GLN A 35 -2.64 12.10 9.03
CA GLN A 35 -2.86 12.83 10.29
C GLN A 35 -3.84 12.13 11.24
N GLY A 36 -4.09 10.83 11.03
CA GLY A 36 -5.06 10.07 11.83
C GLY A 36 -4.46 9.35 13.04
N PRO A 37 -5.31 8.63 13.81
CA PRO A 37 -4.87 7.87 14.97
C PRO A 37 -3.85 6.79 14.57
N ALA A 38 -2.85 6.56 15.44
CA ALA A 38 -1.83 5.56 15.16
C ALA A 38 -2.42 4.14 15.05
N ILE A 39 -2.19 3.49 13.90
CA ILE A 39 -2.67 2.15 13.63
C ILE A 39 -1.61 1.12 14.01
N LYS A 40 -1.98 0.21 14.92
CA LYS A 40 -1.14 -0.93 15.32
C LYS A 40 -1.12 -2.03 14.25
N LYS A 41 -2.29 -2.35 13.68
CA LYS A 41 -2.40 -3.43 12.68
C LYS A 41 -3.63 -3.26 11.81
N ILE A 42 -3.43 -3.37 10.50
CA ILE A 42 -4.51 -3.59 9.54
C ILE A 42 -4.59 -5.08 9.24
N ARG A 43 -5.75 -5.69 9.47
CA ARG A 43 -6.02 -7.08 9.04
C ARG A 43 -6.82 -7.01 7.75
N ALA A 44 -6.10 -7.15 6.64
CA ALA A 44 -6.74 -7.31 5.34
C ALA A 44 -7.48 -8.66 5.31
N PRO A 45 -8.78 -8.67 5.02
CA PRO A 45 -9.56 -9.89 4.85
C PRO A 45 -9.04 -10.74 3.71
N GLY A 46 -9.12 -12.07 3.86
CA GLY A 46 -9.03 -12.99 2.73
C GLY A 46 -10.09 -12.68 1.66
N ARG A 47 -9.97 -13.32 0.48
CA ARG A 47 -10.79 -13.02 -0.71
C ARG A 47 -12.30 -12.88 -0.44
N PHE A 48 -12.83 -13.67 0.50
CA PHE A 48 -14.26 -13.79 0.77
C PHE A 48 -14.84 -12.81 1.79
N SER A 49 -14.03 -12.14 2.62
CA SER A 49 -14.58 -11.19 3.60
C SER A 49 -14.83 -9.81 2.99
N SER A 50 -15.93 -9.17 3.38
CA SER A 50 -16.36 -7.84 2.93
C SER A 50 -15.83 -6.70 3.81
N THR A 51 -15.08 -6.98 4.87
CA THR A 51 -14.65 -5.96 5.84
C THR A 51 -13.18 -6.07 6.21
N ILE A 52 -12.54 -4.93 6.45
CA ILE A 52 -11.21 -4.87 7.07
C ILE A 52 -11.33 -4.60 8.56
N THR A 53 -10.40 -5.14 9.34
CA THR A 53 -10.29 -4.80 10.76
C THR A 53 -9.05 -3.96 11.00
N VAL A 54 -9.26 -2.76 11.51
CA VAL A 54 -8.21 -1.83 11.97
C VAL A 54 -8.09 -1.95 13.48
N LYS A 55 -6.88 -2.20 13.96
CA LYS A 55 -6.56 -2.14 15.39
C LYS A 55 -5.67 -0.93 15.63
N TYR A 56 -6.11 -0.05 16.51
CA TYR A 56 -5.38 1.15 16.92
C TYR A 56 -4.37 0.83 18.03
N THR A 57 -3.40 1.71 18.23
CA THR A 57 -2.40 1.58 19.31
C THR A 57 -3.03 1.71 20.70
N ASP A 58 -4.07 2.52 20.83
CA ASP A 58 -4.88 2.71 22.04
C ASP A 58 -5.80 1.51 22.39
N GLY A 59 -5.76 0.44 21.61
CA GLY A 59 -6.56 -0.77 21.82
C GLY A 59 -7.94 -0.76 21.16
N ARG A 60 -8.41 0.38 20.64
CA ARG A 60 -9.66 0.45 19.88
C ARG A 60 -9.59 -0.44 18.63
N LYS A 61 -10.73 -0.98 18.25
CA LYS A 61 -10.90 -1.77 17.02
C LYS A 61 -12.00 -1.15 16.18
N GLN A 62 -11.77 -1.05 14.89
CA GLN A 62 -12.76 -0.60 13.93
C GLN A 62 -12.89 -1.62 12.81
N ILE A 63 -14.13 -1.93 12.46
CA ILE A 63 -14.48 -2.76 11.31
C ILE A 63 -14.95 -1.81 10.22
N ILE A 64 -14.31 -1.85 9.06
CA ILE A 64 -14.60 -0.94 7.95
C ILE A 64 -15.04 -1.79 6.75
N PRO A 65 -16.17 -1.46 6.08
CA PRO A 65 -16.53 -2.07 4.81
C PRO A 65 -15.39 -1.93 3.81
N ARG A 66 -15.03 -3.02 3.13
CA ARG A 66 -13.94 -3.01 2.16
C ARG A 66 -14.26 -2.07 0.99
N ASP A 67 -15.52 -2.03 0.56
CA ASP A 67 -15.93 -1.23 -0.59
C ASP A 67 -16.01 0.27 -0.27
N SER A 68 -15.89 0.67 1.00
CA SER A 68 -15.82 2.08 1.39
C SER A 68 -14.37 2.62 1.43
N ILE A 69 -13.38 1.84 1.00
CA ILE A 69 -11.98 2.27 0.96
C ILE A 69 -11.37 2.03 -0.42
N TRP A 70 -10.52 2.97 -0.83
CA TRP A 70 -9.66 2.77 -1.99
C TRP A 70 -8.57 1.74 -1.69
N GLY A 71 -8.01 1.74 -0.48
CA GLY A 71 -6.88 0.88 -0.14
C GLY A 71 -6.32 1.11 1.26
N TYR A 72 -5.10 0.62 1.49
CA TYR A 72 -4.37 0.86 2.73
C TYR A 72 -2.86 0.82 2.50
N GLU A 73 -2.12 1.37 3.45
CA GLU A 73 -0.68 1.27 3.54
C GLU A 73 -0.31 0.46 4.79
N ASP A 74 0.56 -0.53 4.63
CA ASP A 74 0.96 -1.40 5.72
C ASP A 74 2.15 -0.83 6.52
N ALA A 75 2.56 -1.52 7.58
CA ALA A 75 3.66 -1.10 8.46
C ALA A 75 5.03 -1.04 7.77
N ARG A 76 5.13 -1.51 6.53
CA ARG A 76 6.35 -1.45 5.70
C ARG A 76 6.24 -0.36 4.62
N GLY A 77 5.22 0.50 4.70
CA GLY A 77 4.95 1.53 3.69
C GLY A 77 4.46 0.96 2.35
N ARG A 78 4.01 -0.30 2.31
CA ARG A 78 3.54 -0.91 1.07
C ARG A 78 2.09 -0.51 0.84
N LEU A 79 1.84 0.11 -0.31
CA LEU A 79 0.51 0.54 -0.73
C LEU A 79 -0.26 -0.61 -1.37
N TYR A 80 -1.50 -0.83 -0.94
CA TYR A 80 -2.40 -1.84 -1.45
C TYR A 80 -3.71 -1.21 -1.91
N ARG A 81 -4.06 -1.40 -3.19
CA ARG A 81 -5.34 -1.00 -3.76
C ARG A 81 -6.38 -2.10 -3.57
N ASN A 82 -7.55 -1.75 -3.05
CA ASN A 82 -8.73 -2.59 -3.12
C ASN A 82 -9.31 -2.53 -4.55
N TYR A 83 -9.42 -3.68 -5.21
CA TYR A 83 -10.02 -3.75 -6.54
C TYR A 83 -10.68 -5.12 -6.73
N LYS A 84 -11.95 -5.14 -7.16
CA LYS A 84 -12.73 -6.38 -7.38
C LYS A 84 -12.56 -7.39 -6.22
N ARG A 85 -12.71 -6.91 -4.97
CA ARG A 85 -12.67 -7.70 -3.73
C ARG A 85 -11.31 -8.37 -3.43
N GLU A 86 -10.22 -7.80 -3.91
CA GLU A 86 -8.86 -8.27 -3.59
C GLU A 86 -7.90 -7.08 -3.46
N PHE A 87 -6.84 -7.26 -2.67
CA PHE A 87 -5.83 -6.23 -2.45
C PHE A 87 -4.62 -6.44 -3.36
N TYR A 88 -4.36 -5.46 -4.21
CA TYR A 88 -3.26 -5.44 -5.16
C TYR A 88 -2.16 -4.51 -4.66
N ARG A 89 -0.96 -5.04 -4.45
CA ARG A 89 0.17 -4.24 -3.99
C ARG A 89 0.67 -3.37 -5.15
N VAL A 90 0.73 -2.06 -4.93
CA VAL A 90 1.40 -1.12 -5.85
C VAL A 90 2.90 -1.35 -5.77
N THR A 91 3.54 -1.47 -6.92
CA THR A 91 4.97 -1.79 -7.06
C THR A 91 5.76 -0.71 -7.78
N ALA A 92 5.10 0.11 -8.60
CA ALA A 92 5.68 1.29 -9.21
C ALA A 92 4.57 2.23 -9.67
N VAL A 93 4.86 3.53 -9.67
CA VAL A 93 4.02 4.60 -10.23
C VAL A 93 4.90 5.35 -11.23
N SER A 94 4.51 5.34 -12.50
CA SER A 94 5.29 5.91 -13.60
C SER A 94 4.32 6.32 -14.72
N ASP A 95 4.61 5.94 -15.98
CA ASP A 95 3.66 6.06 -17.10
C ASP A 95 2.36 5.25 -16.88
N LEU A 96 2.47 4.17 -16.10
CA LEU A 96 1.38 3.34 -15.62
C LEU A 96 1.58 3.05 -14.14
N VAL A 97 0.49 2.77 -13.44
CA VAL A 97 0.54 2.17 -12.10
C VAL A 97 0.71 0.66 -12.25
N ARG A 98 1.73 0.11 -11.59
CA ARG A 98 2.08 -1.32 -11.64
C ARG A 98 1.67 -2.01 -10.36
N TYR A 99 1.03 -3.15 -10.48
CA TYR A 99 0.56 -3.93 -9.34
C TYR A 99 1.06 -5.36 -9.37
N VAL A 100 1.13 -5.96 -8.18
CA VAL A 100 1.24 -7.40 -8.03
C VAL A 100 0.18 -7.88 -7.04
N VAL A 101 -0.37 -9.06 -7.32
CA VAL A 101 -1.20 -9.79 -6.38
C VAL A 101 -0.62 -11.18 -6.19
N THR A 102 -0.52 -11.58 -4.93
CA THR A 102 0.07 -12.84 -4.51
C THR A 102 -1.04 -13.78 -4.10
N ARG A 103 -1.20 -14.89 -4.83
CA ARG A 103 -2.23 -15.90 -4.57
C ARG A 103 -1.58 -17.24 -4.28
N SER A 104 -2.11 -17.97 -3.31
CA SER A 104 -1.78 -19.39 -3.14
C SER A 104 -2.70 -20.22 -4.02
N ASN A 105 -2.15 -21.20 -4.75
CA ASN A 105 -2.93 -22.09 -5.63
C ASN A 105 -2.83 -23.57 -5.23
N GLY A 106 -2.58 -23.86 -3.95
CA GLY A 106 -2.44 -25.23 -3.42
C GLY A 106 -1.12 -25.93 -3.82
N ARG A 107 -0.47 -25.49 -4.89
CA ARG A 107 0.84 -25.96 -5.36
C ARG A 107 1.99 -25.00 -5.08
N GLY A 108 1.67 -23.80 -4.59
CA GLY A 108 2.64 -22.77 -4.28
C GLY A 108 2.04 -21.37 -4.31
N VAL A 109 2.94 -20.39 -4.34
CA VAL A 109 2.59 -18.97 -4.37
C VAL A 109 2.81 -18.42 -5.78
N VAL A 110 1.76 -17.87 -6.38
CA VAL A 110 1.79 -17.25 -7.70
C VAL A 110 1.68 -15.74 -7.55
N ASN A 111 2.61 -15.02 -8.20
CA ASN A 111 2.60 -13.57 -8.29
C ASN A 111 2.13 -13.15 -9.68
N THR A 112 0.95 -12.54 -9.76
CA THR A 112 0.39 -12.05 -11.02
C THR A 112 0.56 -10.53 -11.10
N ARG A 113 1.09 -10.04 -12.23
CA ARG A 113 1.32 -8.61 -12.48
C ARG A 113 0.13 -7.99 -13.20
N TYR A 114 -0.19 -6.75 -12.83
CA TYR A 114 -1.24 -5.95 -13.45
C TYR A 114 -0.79 -4.51 -13.65
N PHE A 115 -1.49 -3.80 -14.53
CA PHE A 115 -1.25 -2.42 -14.89
C PHE A 115 -2.58 -1.66 -14.94
N SER A 116 -2.58 -0.40 -14.51
CA SER A 116 -3.65 0.56 -14.79
C SER A 116 -3.04 1.87 -15.26
N ARG A 117 -3.84 2.70 -15.93
CA ARG A 117 -3.43 4.04 -16.36
C ARG A 117 -3.12 4.94 -15.18
N ASP A 118 -4.05 5.00 -14.23
CA ASP A 118 -3.98 5.77 -12.99
C ASP A 118 -4.53 4.95 -11.81
N PHE A 119 -4.66 5.56 -10.63
CA PHE A 119 -5.09 4.88 -9.42
C PHE A 119 -6.56 4.45 -9.40
N ASP A 120 -7.39 4.96 -10.31
CA ASP A 120 -8.84 4.72 -10.33
C ASP A 120 -9.27 3.89 -11.55
N SER A 121 -8.48 3.90 -12.62
CA SER A 121 -8.66 3.10 -13.83
C SER A 121 -8.64 1.58 -13.57
N ALA A 122 -9.16 0.80 -14.52
CA ALA A 122 -9.23 -0.66 -14.40
C ALA A 122 -7.85 -1.33 -14.46
N LEU A 123 -7.76 -2.55 -13.92
CA LEU A 123 -6.53 -3.35 -13.91
C LEU A 123 -6.50 -4.32 -15.10
N TYR A 124 -5.38 -4.33 -15.82
CA TYR A 124 -5.14 -5.17 -16.99
C TYR A 124 -3.83 -5.95 -16.87
N TRP A 125 -3.76 -7.13 -17.48
CA TRP A 125 -2.51 -7.90 -17.57
C TRP A 125 -1.47 -7.28 -18.50
N GLY A 126 -1.91 -6.55 -19.54
CA GLY A 126 -1.05 -5.98 -20.56
C GLY A 126 -0.93 -4.47 -20.44
N LYS A 127 0.31 -3.96 -20.49
CA LYS A 127 0.62 -2.52 -20.50
C LYS A 127 -0.10 -1.75 -21.61
N ALA A 128 -0.09 -2.30 -22.84
CA ALA A 128 -0.72 -1.67 -24.00
C ALA A 128 -2.24 -1.53 -23.85
N LYS A 129 -2.89 -2.45 -23.12
CA LYS A 129 -4.32 -2.35 -22.82
C LYS A 129 -4.57 -1.28 -21.75
N ALA A 130 -3.76 -1.25 -20.70
CA ALA A 130 -3.85 -0.22 -19.66
C ALA A 130 -3.63 1.20 -20.21
N ARG A 131 -2.69 1.40 -21.15
CA ARG A 131 -2.46 2.73 -21.77
C ARG A 131 -3.63 3.24 -22.60
N ARG A 132 -4.36 2.33 -23.24
CA ARG A 132 -5.51 2.67 -24.10
C ARG A 132 -6.82 2.77 -23.32
N ASP A 133 -6.79 2.58 -22.01
CA ASP A 133 -7.98 2.72 -21.18
C ASP A 133 -8.39 4.20 -21.15
N SER A 134 -9.50 4.52 -21.81
CA SER A 134 -10.15 5.84 -21.79
C SER A 134 -11.30 5.89 -20.80
N SER A 135 -11.59 4.80 -20.08
CA SER A 135 -12.67 4.75 -19.11
C SER A 135 -12.40 5.78 -18.01
N GLN A 136 -13.35 6.69 -17.76
CA GLN A 136 -13.41 7.38 -16.47
C GLN A 136 -13.91 6.37 -15.44
N ALA A 137 -13.22 6.26 -14.31
CA ALA A 137 -13.70 5.44 -13.21
C ALA A 137 -15.01 6.05 -12.69
N LEU A 138 -16.09 5.26 -12.69
CA LEU A 138 -17.35 5.56 -11.99
C LEU A 138 -17.12 5.64 -10.49
#